data_AF-A0A9D2KYJ3-F1
#
_entry.id   AF-A0A9D2KYJ3-F1
#
_cell.length_a   1.000
_cell.length_b   1.000
_cell.length_c   1.000
_cell.angle_alpha   90.00
_cell.angle_beta   90.00
_cell.angle_gamma   90.00
#
_symmetry.space_group_name_H-M   'P 1'
#
loop_
_entity.id
_entity.type
_entity.pdbx_description
1 polymer ?
#
loop_
_entity_poly.entity_id
_entity_poly.type
_entity_poly.pdbx_seq_one_letter_code
_entity_poly.pdbx_strand_id
1 'polypeptide(L)'
;MAQFKPKKIRTQKTSRRLNKVFTYAYLISLSIIIIYPLLITATSAFRAGNILAFDLKLTGPWTLNNFRRLFQETLYPQWYMNTLK
;
A
#
# COMPACT_ATOMS: atom_id res chain seq x y z
N MET A 1 18.66 47.83 -34.72
CA MET A 1 18.71 46.39 -35.08
C MET A 1 18.25 45.58 -33.87
N ALA A 2 17.09 44.92 -33.95
CA ALA A 2 16.56 44.13 -32.84
C ALA A 2 17.17 42.72 -32.85
N GLN A 3 17.78 42.32 -31.73
CA GLN A 3 18.42 41.00 -31.55
C GLN A 3 17.35 39.92 -31.33
N PHE A 4 17.20 38.99 -32.27
CA PHE A 4 16.30 37.85 -32.14
C PHE A 4 16.96 36.76 -31.27
N LYS A 5 16.53 36.62 -30.01
CA LYS A 5 17.00 35.51 -29.15
C LYS A 5 16.32 34.20 -29.61
N PRO A 6 17.07 33.15 -29.97
CA PRO A 6 16.49 31.90 -30.42
C PRO A 6 15.72 31.21 -29.28
N LYS A 7 14.47 30.83 -29.55
CA LYS A 7 13.63 30.06 -28.61
C LYS A 7 14.24 28.68 -28.43
N LYS A 8 14.68 28.36 -27.20
CA LYS A 8 15.28 27.06 -26.86
C LYS A 8 14.28 25.93 -27.13
N ILE A 9 14.49 25.17 -28.21
CA ILE A 9 13.63 24.04 -28.57
C ILE A 9 13.86 22.93 -27.54
N ARG A 10 12.91 22.73 -26.62
CA ARG A 10 12.95 21.58 -25.69
C ARG A 10 12.90 20.29 -26.50
N THR A 11 13.99 19.53 -26.49
CA THR A 11 14.04 18.19 -27.08
C THR A 11 12.90 17.33 -26.53
N GLN A 12 12.09 16.78 -27.43
CA GLN A 12 10.93 15.93 -27.11
C GLN A 12 11.30 14.71 -26.25
N LYS A 13 12.54 14.20 -26.38
CA LYS A 13 13.07 13.05 -25.61
C LYS A 13 13.17 13.35 -24.10
N THR A 14 13.58 14.55 -23.71
CA THR A 14 13.73 14.95 -22.30
C THR A 14 12.37 15.15 -21.64
N SER A 15 11.42 15.72 -22.37
CA SER A 15 10.02 15.88 -21.91
C SER A 15 9.36 14.52 -21.63
N ARG A 16 9.56 13.55 -22.54
CA ARG A 16 9.04 12.17 -22.36
C ARG A 16 9.64 11.46 -21.15
N ARG A 17 10.94 11.63 -20.88
CA ARG A 17 11.59 11.04 -19.69
C ARG A 17 11.04 11.64 -18.39
N LEU A 18 10.91 12.97 -18.32
CA LEU A 18 10.34 13.66 -17.16
C LEU A 18 8.91 13.21 -16.88
N ASN A 19 8.06 13.14 -17.90
CA ASN A 19 6.69 12.66 -17.73
C ASN A 19 6.64 11.25 -17.14
N LYS A 20 7.46 10.32 -17.66
CA LYS A 20 7.55 8.96 -17.10
C LYS A 20 7.98 8.96 -15.63
N VAL A 21 8.97 9.78 -15.25
CA VAL A 21 9.41 9.90 -13.86
C VAL A 21 8.26 10.38 -12.97
N PHE A 22 7.54 11.43 -13.36
CA PHE A 22 6.39 11.92 -12.59
C PHE A 22 5.24 10.92 -12.54
N THR A 23 4.95 10.23 -13.64
CA THR A 23 3.94 9.17 -13.66
C THR A 23 4.29 8.05 -12.68
N TYR A 24 5.52 7.54 -12.71
CA TYR A 24 5.92 6.49 -11.79
C TYR A 24 5.99 6.97 -10.33
N ALA A 25 6.49 8.18 -10.09
CA ALA A 25 6.49 8.76 -8.75
C ALA A 25 5.06 8.90 -8.20
N TYR A 26 4.12 9.35 -9.02
CA TYR A 26 2.69 9.42 -8.66
C TYR A 26 2.12 8.03 -8.35
N LEU A 27 2.38 7.04 -9.22
CA LEU A 27 1.89 5.67 -9.02
C LEU A 27 2.46 5.04 -7.75
N ILE A 28 3.74 5.26 -7.45
CA ILE A 28 4.39 4.76 -6.22
C ILE A 28 3.75 5.41 -5.00
N SER A 29 3.59 6.74 -4.99
CA SER A 29 2.96 7.46 -3.88
C SER A 29 1.52 6.97 -3.64
N LEU A 30 0.74 6.81 -4.70
CA LEU A 30 -0.63 6.31 -4.63
C LEU A 30 -0.67 4.87 -4.11
N SER A 31 0.27 4.03 -4.55
CA SER A 31 0.42 2.66 -4.05
C SER A 31 0.73 2.64 -2.55
N ILE A 32 1.64 3.49 -2.06
CA ILE A 32 1.96 3.59 -0.63
C ILE A 32 0.72 3.97 0.18
N ILE A 33 -0.06 4.95 -0.29
CA ILE A 33 -1.29 5.39 0.39
C ILE A 33 -2.30 4.23 0.51
N ILE A 34 -2.46 3.42 -0.54
CA ILE A 34 -3.38 2.28 -0.54
C ILE A 34 -2.85 1.12 0.31
N ILE A 35 -1.55 0.84 0.25
CA ILE A 35 -0.92 -0.28 0.96
C ILE A 35 -0.86 -0.02 2.47
N TYR A 36 -0.72 1.24 2.91
CA TYR A 36 -0.62 1.59 4.33
C TYR A 36 -1.74 1.02 5.22
N PRO A 37 -3.05 1.21 4.94
CA PRO A 37 -4.12 0.61 5.74
C PRO A 37 -4.14 -0.92 5.64
N LEU A 38 -3.79 -1.50 4.48
CA LEU A 38 -3.70 -2.95 4.33
C LEU A 38 -2.60 -3.54 5.22
N LEU A 39 -1.46 -2.85 5.34
CA LEU A 39 -0.38 -3.24 6.24
C LEU A 39 -0.82 -3.19 7.70
N ILE A 40 -1.61 -2.19 8.09
CA ILE A 40 -2.14 -2.13 9.46
C ILE A 40 -3.05 -3.34 9.73
N THR A 41 -3.98 -3.66 8.83
CA THR A 41 -4.85 -4.84 8.97
C THR A 41 -4.07 -6.15 8.98
N ALA A 42 -3.08 -6.30 8.10
CA ALA A 42 -2.26 -7.50 8.04
C ALA A 42 -1.43 -7.66 9.32
N THR A 43 -0.73 -6.61 9.75
CA THR A 43 0.10 -6.64 10.98
C THR A 43 -0.75 -6.82 12.23
N SER A 44 -1.97 -6.27 12.27
CA SER A 44 -2.83 -6.41 13.42
C SER A 44 -3.30 -7.85 13.65
N ALA A 45 -3.51 -8.61 12.57
CA ALA A 45 -3.86 -10.03 12.65
C ALA A 45 -2.79 -10.87 13.38
N PHE A 46 -1.51 -10.49 13.31
CA PHE A 46 -0.39 -11.19 13.96
C PHE A 46 -0.03 -10.67 15.36
N ARG A 47 -0.84 -9.80 15.97
CA ARG A 47 -0.53 -9.16 17.26
C ARG A 47 -1.36 -9.75 18.39
N ALA A 48 -0.76 -9.81 19.58
CA ALA A 48 -1.44 -10.29 20.77
C ALA A 48 -2.37 -9.22 21.34
N GLY A 49 -3.67 -9.51 21.43
CA GLY A 49 -4.66 -8.65 22.09
C GLY A 49 -5.36 -7.64 21.17
N ASN A 50 -6.17 -6.77 21.76
CA ASN A 50 -6.98 -5.77 21.05
C ASN A 50 -6.17 -4.48 20.83
N ILE A 51 -5.39 -4.47 19.75
CA ILE A 51 -4.62 -3.29 19.31
C ILE A 51 -5.50 -2.30 18.56
N LEU A 52 -5.23 -1.01 18.78
CA LEU A 52 -5.88 0.09 18.09
C LEU A 52 -5.59 0.04 16.58
N ALA A 53 -6.65 0.07 15.77
CA ALA A 53 -6.63 -0.15 14.32
C ALA A 53 -5.93 0.94 13.49
N PHE A 54 -5.27 1.93 14.11
CA PHE A 54 -4.69 3.08 13.42
C PHE A 54 -3.20 3.31 13.71
N ASP A 55 -2.56 2.42 14.48
CA ASP A 55 -1.15 2.57 14.86
C ASP A 55 -0.30 1.47 14.22
N LEU A 56 0.62 1.85 13.32
CA LEU A 56 1.58 0.94 12.72
C LEU A 56 2.74 0.68 13.68
N LYS A 57 2.48 -0.06 14.76
CA LYS A 57 3.53 -0.54 15.66
C LYS A 57 4.12 -1.85 15.14
N LEU A 58 5.32 -1.78 14.55
CA LEU A 58 6.13 -2.95 14.17
C LEU A 58 6.86 -3.57 15.37
N THR A 59 6.91 -2.86 16.50
CA THR A 59 7.51 -3.32 17.75
C THR A 59 6.49 -4.09 18.61
N GLY A 60 6.87 -5.26 19.13
CA GLY A 60 6.06 -6.05 20.06
C GLY A 60 6.09 -7.55 19.73
N PRO A 61 5.48 -8.40 20.58
CA PRO A 61 5.42 -9.84 20.33
C PRO A 61 4.51 -10.12 19.12
N TRP A 62 5.02 -10.94 18.21
CA TRP A 62 4.27 -11.51 17.11
C TRP A 62 3.66 -12.83 17.56
N THR A 63 2.41 -13.09 17.19
CA THR A 63 1.69 -14.30 17.59
C THR A 63 0.73 -14.74 16.49
N LEU A 64 0.49 -16.05 16.44
CA LEU A 64 -0.52 -16.67 15.57
C LEU A 64 -1.81 -17.00 16.33
N ASN A 65 -1.94 -16.55 17.57
CA ASN A 65 -3.08 -16.92 18.41
C ASN A 65 -4.42 -16.50 17.80
N ASN A 66 -4.50 -15.32 17.15
CA ASN A 66 -5.74 -14.88 16.49
C ASN A 66 -6.15 -15.85 15.37
N PHE A 67 -5.20 -16.32 14.57
CA PHE A 67 -5.46 -17.32 13.52
C PHE A 67 -5.86 -18.66 14.13
N ARG A 68 -5.17 -19.10 15.19
CA ARG A 68 -5.54 -20.33 15.91
C ARG A 68 -6.99 -20.27 16.39
N ARG A 69 -7.37 -19.19 17.07
CA ARG A 69 -8.73 -18.95 17.53
C ARG A 69 -9.72 -18.91 16.36
N LEU A 70 -9.42 -18.17 15.30
CA LEU A 70 -10.26 -18.09 14.10
C LEU A 70 -10.51 -19.47 13.48
N PHE A 71 -9.49 -20.29 13.30
CA PHE A 71 -9.62 -21.59 12.61
C PHE A 71 -10.05 -22.75 13.51
N GLN A 72 -9.77 -22.70 14.82
CA GLN A 72 -10.04 -23.81 15.75
C GLN A 72 -11.22 -23.55 16.69
N GLU A 73 -11.46 -22.28 17.05
CA GLU A 73 -12.48 -21.89 18.03
C GLU A 73 -13.71 -21.22 17.37
N THR A 74 -13.70 -21.00 16.06
CA THR A 74 -14.84 -20.41 15.33
C THR A 74 -15.25 -21.22 14.10
N LEU A 75 -16.46 -21.00 13.61
CA LEU A 75 -17.00 -21.61 12.39
C LEU A 75 -16.50 -20.91 11.10
N TYR A 76 -15.42 -20.13 11.18
CA TYR A 76 -14.88 -19.40 10.03
C TYR A 76 -14.69 -20.25 8.76
N PRO A 77 -14.14 -21.48 8.80
CA PRO A 77 -14.01 -22.30 7.60
C PRO A 77 -15.36 -22.59 6.92
N GLN A 78 -16.41 -22.84 7.71
CA GLN A 78 -17.75 -23.09 7.19
C GLN A 78 -18.36 -21.82 6.59
N TRP A 79 -18.22 -20.67 7.26
CA TRP A 79 -18.69 -19.39 6.72
C TRP A 79 -17.98 -19.02 5.42
N TYR A 80 -16.66 -19.20 5.37
CA TYR A 80 -15.88 -18.95 4.16
C TYR A 80 -16.35 -19.86 3.00
N MET A 81 -16.56 -21.15 3.25
CA MET A 81 -17.09 -22.06 2.23
C MET A 81 -18.52 -21.70 1.79
N ASN A 82 -19.34 -21.19 2.70
CA ASN A 82 -20.69 -20.72 2.34
C ASN A 82 -20.67 -19.47 1.44
N THR A 83 -19.58 -18.69 1.41
CA THR A 83 -19.43 -17.58 0.46
C THR A 83 -18.97 -18.02 -0.93
N LEU A 84 -18.41 -19.23 -1.06
CA LEU A 84 -17.91 -19.79 -2.32
C LEU A 84 -18.92 -20.69 -3.03
N LYS A 85 -19.96 -21.14 -2.31
CA LYS A 85 -21.10 -21.89 -2.86
C LYS A 85 -22.06 -20.95 -3.55
#